data_AF-A0A6I2JYK5-F1
#
_entry.id   AF-A0A6I2JYK5-F1
#
_cell.length_a   1.000
_cell.length_b   1.000
_cell.length_c   1.000
_cell.angle_alpha   90.00
_cell.angle_beta   90.00
_cell.angle_gamma   90.00
#
_symmetry.space_group_name_H-M   'P 1'
#
loop_
_entity.id
_entity.type
_entity.pdbx_description
1 polymer ?
#
loop_
_entity_poly.entity_id
_entity_poly.type
_entity_poly.pdbx_seq_one_letter_code
_entity_poly.pdbx_strand_id
1 'polypeptide(L)'
;ADGVHTLTTVTTDAAGNTSTVSNGWAVNVDATAPNAPVISGAEDNVAGGIVGAIANGGLTNDNRPTFSGTAEANSVLQIREGNTVLGSVKVGADGKWSLELPAALADGVHTLTTVTTDAAGNTSPVSNGWAVNVDATAPNAPVISGAA
;
A
#
# COMPACT_ATOMS: atom_id res chain seq x y z
N ALA A 1 -15.81 22.22 -5.71
CA ALA A 1 -16.14 21.49 -4.47
C ALA A 1 -16.39 20.05 -4.85
N ASP A 2 -16.09 19.12 -3.96
CA ASP A 2 -16.35 17.71 -4.23
C ASP A 2 -17.86 17.44 -4.41
N GLY A 3 -18.17 16.39 -5.14
CA GLY A 3 -19.53 15.96 -5.46
C GLY A 3 -19.85 16.00 -6.95
N VAL A 4 -21.14 15.82 -7.25
CA VAL A 4 -21.64 15.73 -8.63
C VAL A 4 -21.86 17.12 -9.21
N HIS A 5 -21.22 17.39 -10.35
CA HIS A 5 -21.38 18.58 -11.18
C HIS A 5 -22.01 18.20 -12.51
N THR A 6 -22.99 18.99 -12.97
CA THR A 6 -23.65 18.74 -14.25
C THR A 6 -23.18 19.77 -15.26
N LEU A 7 -22.51 19.32 -16.32
CA LEU A 7 -22.11 20.18 -17.43
C LEU A 7 -23.27 20.26 -18.44
N THR A 8 -23.58 21.47 -18.87
CA THR A 8 -24.53 21.77 -19.94
C THR A 8 -23.92 22.78 -20.90
N THR A 9 -24.48 22.88 -22.10
CA THR A 9 -24.02 23.81 -23.14
C THR A 9 -25.18 24.58 -23.75
N VAL A 10 -24.89 25.81 -24.19
CA VAL A 10 -25.76 26.65 -25.02
C VAL A 10 -24.90 27.16 -26.18
N THR A 11 -25.46 27.18 -27.38
CA THR A 11 -24.78 27.75 -28.56
C THR A 11 -25.48 29.02 -29.00
N THR A 12 -24.73 30.00 -29.50
CA THR A 12 -25.25 31.25 -30.06
C THR A 12 -24.68 31.42 -31.46
N ASP A 13 -25.51 31.71 -32.45
CA ASP A 13 -25.05 31.98 -33.81
C ASP A 13 -24.50 33.42 -33.97
N ALA A 14 -23.93 33.73 -35.15
CA ALA A 14 -23.35 35.05 -35.43
C ALA A 14 -24.39 36.19 -35.48
N ALA A 15 -25.67 35.87 -35.64
CA ALA A 15 -26.77 36.83 -35.61
C ALA A 15 -27.34 37.04 -34.19
N GLY A 16 -26.90 36.26 -33.20
CA GLY A 16 -27.30 36.35 -31.81
C GLY A 16 -28.41 35.39 -31.37
N ASN A 17 -28.83 34.43 -32.20
CA ASN A 17 -29.85 33.45 -31.80
C ASN A 17 -29.23 32.35 -30.92
N THR A 18 -29.81 32.11 -29.74
CA THR A 18 -29.36 31.09 -28.78
C THR A 18 -30.18 29.80 -28.86
N SER A 19 -29.54 28.64 -28.74
CA SER A 19 -30.23 27.35 -28.57
C SER A 19 -30.91 27.22 -27.20
N THR A 20 -31.75 26.20 -27.01
CA THR A 20 -32.07 25.72 -25.66
C THR A 20 -30.84 25.07 -25.02
N VAL A 21 -30.86 24.90 -23.69
CA VAL A 21 -29.81 24.19 -22.95
C VAL A 21 -29.77 22.71 -23.37
N SER A 22 -28.58 22.15 -23.55
CA SER A 22 -28.38 20.71 -23.83
C SER A 22 -28.88 19.80 -22.68
N ASN A 23 -28.90 18.49 -22.91
CA ASN A 23 -28.93 17.54 -21.79
C ASN A 23 -27.68 17.71 -20.90
N GLY A 24 -27.79 17.28 -19.65
CA GLY A 24 -26.70 17.34 -18.68
C GLY A 24 -25.79 16.11 -18.75
N TRP A 25 -24.49 16.32 -18.56
CA TRP A 25 -23.52 15.26 -18.31
C TRP A 25 -22.96 15.41 -16.88
N ALA A 26 -23.11 14.37 -16.07
CA ALA A 26 -22.69 14.38 -14.67
C ALA A 26 -21.21 13.99 -14.54
N VAL A 27 -20.48 14.77 -13.77
CA VAL A 27 -19.07 14.55 -13.40
C VAL A 27 -18.99 14.52 -11.89
N ASN A 28 -18.45 13.45 -11.32
CA ASN A 28 -18.15 13.42 -9.88
C ASN A 28 -16.72 13.92 -9.67
N VAL A 29 -16.57 15.02 -8.95
CA VAL A 29 -15.27 15.56 -8.55
C VAL A 29 -14.98 15.11 -7.14
N ASP A 30 -13.79 14.57 -6.93
CA ASP A 30 -13.27 14.22 -5.62
C ASP A 30 -11.79 14.61 -5.57
N ALA A 31 -11.49 15.66 -4.81
CA ALA A 31 -10.14 16.16 -4.60
C ALA A 31 -9.64 15.91 -3.17
N THR A 32 -10.37 15.13 -2.37
CA THR A 32 -10.01 14.87 -0.98
C THR A 32 -9.10 13.66 -0.89
N ALA A 33 -7.86 13.88 -0.47
CA ALA A 33 -6.93 12.77 -0.27
C ALA A 33 -7.32 11.90 0.94
N PRO A 34 -7.08 10.57 0.87
CA PRO A 34 -7.16 9.69 2.02
C PRO A 34 -6.24 10.12 3.17
N ASN A 35 -6.61 9.72 4.39
CA ASN A 35 -5.69 9.71 5.52
C ASN A 35 -4.52 8.76 5.28
N ALA A 36 -3.39 9.01 5.96
CA ALA A 36 -2.25 8.10 5.93
C ALA A 36 -2.67 6.68 6.36
N PRO A 37 -2.27 5.63 5.62
CA PRO A 37 -2.50 4.25 6.04
C PRO A 37 -1.80 3.92 7.36
N VAL A 38 -2.18 2.81 7.96
CA VAL A 38 -1.56 2.27 9.17
C VAL A 38 -1.10 0.85 8.90
N ILE A 39 0.15 0.55 9.25
CA ILE A 39 0.64 -0.82 9.38
C ILE A 39 0.33 -1.27 10.81
N SER A 40 -0.47 -2.32 10.98
CA SER A 40 -0.87 -2.85 12.29
C SER A 40 -0.07 -4.07 12.71
N GLY A 41 0.57 -4.77 11.77
CA GLY A 41 1.35 -5.96 12.08
C GLY A 41 2.21 -6.44 10.92
N ALA A 42 3.17 -7.29 11.27
CA ALA A 42 3.95 -8.10 10.36
C ALA A 42 3.97 -9.53 10.90
N GLU A 43 4.01 -10.53 10.02
CA GLU A 43 4.00 -11.96 10.37
C GLU A 43 5.10 -12.71 9.62
N ASP A 44 5.78 -13.59 10.33
CA ASP A 44 6.71 -14.61 9.84
C ASP A 44 5.94 -15.92 9.61
N ASN A 45 6.00 -16.46 8.39
CA ASN A 45 5.37 -17.75 8.07
C ASN A 45 6.36 -18.87 7.74
N VAL A 46 7.65 -18.69 8.03
CA VAL A 46 8.74 -19.61 7.69
C VAL A 46 9.19 -20.40 8.93
N ALA A 47 8.99 -21.72 8.90
CA ALA A 47 9.44 -22.60 9.96
C ALA A 47 10.98 -22.62 10.10
N GLY A 48 11.47 -22.92 11.32
CA GLY A 48 12.91 -22.94 11.63
C GLY A 48 13.35 -21.83 12.59
N GLY A 49 12.46 -20.88 12.89
CA GLY A 49 12.64 -19.84 13.90
C GLY A 49 11.33 -19.49 14.63
N ILE A 50 11.14 -18.21 14.96
CA ILE A 50 9.92 -17.70 15.60
C ILE A 50 8.88 -17.43 14.51
N VAL A 51 7.88 -18.32 14.40
CA VAL A 51 6.74 -18.15 13.48
C VAL A 51 5.65 -17.32 14.14
N GLY A 52 5.02 -16.42 13.39
CA GLY A 52 3.92 -15.57 13.84
C GLY A 52 4.29 -14.09 13.89
N ALA A 53 3.70 -13.34 14.82
CA ALA A 53 3.80 -11.89 14.84
C ALA A 53 5.25 -11.40 15.04
N ILE A 54 5.70 -10.53 14.15
CA ILE A 54 6.97 -9.80 14.21
C ILE A 54 6.68 -8.42 14.81
N ALA A 55 7.22 -8.12 15.98
CA ALA A 55 7.13 -6.77 16.56
C ALA A 55 7.84 -5.74 15.68
N ASN A 56 7.48 -4.45 15.79
CA ASN A 56 8.22 -3.40 15.08
C ASN A 56 9.69 -3.36 15.54
N GLY A 57 10.62 -3.59 14.60
CA GLY A 57 12.05 -3.78 14.85
C GLY A 57 12.46 -5.22 15.19
N GLY A 58 11.54 -6.18 15.10
CA GLY A 58 11.76 -7.59 15.43
C GLY A 58 12.61 -8.32 14.39
N LEU A 59 13.24 -9.42 14.83
CA LEU A 59 14.01 -10.34 13.99
C LEU A 59 13.07 -11.38 13.35
N THR A 60 13.34 -11.76 12.10
CA THR A 60 12.59 -12.79 11.37
C THR A 60 13.51 -13.59 10.45
N ASN A 61 13.22 -14.88 10.27
CA ASN A 61 13.87 -15.74 9.28
C ASN A 61 13.05 -15.85 7.98
N ASP A 62 11.97 -15.07 7.88
CA ASP A 62 11.14 -14.91 6.69
C ASP A 62 11.60 -13.66 5.91
N ASN A 63 12.10 -13.85 4.69
CA ASN A 63 12.50 -12.76 3.81
C ASN A 63 11.34 -12.20 2.96
N ARG A 64 10.13 -12.74 3.10
CA ARG A 64 8.89 -12.23 2.50
C ARG A 64 7.78 -12.09 3.55
N PRO A 65 7.98 -11.30 4.64
CA PRO A 65 6.98 -11.19 5.69
C PRO A 65 5.61 -10.73 5.17
N THR A 66 4.56 -11.16 5.86
CA THR A 66 3.19 -10.70 5.59
C THR A 66 2.89 -9.47 6.43
N PHE A 67 2.65 -8.33 5.78
CA PHE A 67 2.25 -7.09 6.46
C PHE A 67 0.74 -6.93 6.41
N SER A 68 0.16 -6.36 7.47
CA SER A 68 -1.28 -6.07 7.54
C SER A 68 -1.53 -4.70 8.16
N GLY A 69 -2.72 -4.15 7.90
CA GLY A 69 -3.04 -2.80 8.33
C GLY A 69 -4.43 -2.32 7.95
N THR A 70 -4.60 -1.00 8.09
CA THR A 70 -5.79 -0.29 7.65
C THR A 70 -5.45 0.86 6.69
N ALA A 71 -6.40 1.18 5.82
CA ALA A 71 -6.33 2.27 4.86
C ALA A 71 -7.76 2.63 4.42
N GLU A 72 -7.91 3.62 3.53
CA GLU A 72 -9.22 3.93 2.95
C GLU A 72 -9.80 2.71 2.21
N ALA A 73 -11.07 2.40 2.45
CA ALA A 73 -11.73 1.26 1.85
C ALA A 73 -11.76 1.36 0.31
N ASN A 74 -11.56 0.24 -0.37
CA ASN A 74 -11.54 0.13 -1.83
C ASN A 74 -10.43 0.92 -2.55
N SER A 75 -9.51 1.56 -1.82
CA SER A 75 -8.31 2.18 -2.36
C SER A 75 -7.24 1.15 -2.75
N VAL A 76 -6.17 1.60 -3.42
CA VAL A 76 -5.00 0.77 -3.74
C VAL A 76 -3.82 1.20 -2.87
N LEU A 77 -3.35 0.28 -2.03
CA LEU A 77 -2.23 0.50 -1.12
C LEU A 77 -0.93 -0.02 -1.73
N GLN A 78 0.16 0.71 -1.50
CA GLN A 78 1.52 0.29 -1.84
C GLN A 78 2.38 0.22 -0.58
N ILE A 79 3.11 -0.88 -0.41
CA ILE A 79 4.19 -1.00 0.57
C ILE A 79 5.50 -0.57 -0.08
N ARG A 80 6.27 0.28 0.60
CA ARG A 80 7.49 0.89 0.09
C ARG A 80 8.63 0.86 1.10
N GLU A 81 9.85 0.81 0.59
CA GLU A 81 11.06 1.15 1.35
C GLU A 81 11.70 2.38 0.70
N GLY A 82 11.61 3.53 1.38
CA GLY A 82 11.88 4.83 0.77
C GLY A 82 10.97 5.07 -0.45
N ASN A 83 11.59 5.21 -1.63
CA ASN A 83 10.87 5.42 -2.90
C ASN A 83 10.62 4.12 -3.68
N THR A 84 11.18 2.99 -3.24
CA THR A 84 11.04 1.71 -3.92
C THR A 84 9.73 1.06 -3.53
N VAL A 85 8.90 0.71 -4.51
CA VAL A 85 7.68 -0.07 -4.28
C VAL A 85 8.05 -1.54 -4.14
N LEU A 86 7.73 -2.12 -2.99
CA LEU A 86 7.96 -3.54 -2.68
C LEU A 86 6.75 -4.40 -3.04
N GLY A 87 5.55 -3.82 -3.00
CA GLY A 87 4.33 -4.51 -3.40
C GLY A 87 3.10 -3.59 -3.37
N SER A 88 1.98 -4.06 -3.90
CA SER A 88 0.70 -3.36 -3.85
C SER A 88 -0.46 -4.32 -3.57
N VAL A 89 -1.49 -3.83 -2.90
CA VAL A 89 -2.70 -4.59 -2.60
C VAL A 89 -3.93 -3.69 -2.66
N LYS A 90 -5.08 -4.25 -3.07
CA LYS A 90 -6.36 -3.57 -2.95
C LYS A 90 -6.82 -3.63 -1.49
N VAL A 91 -7.17 -2.47 -0.93
CA VAL A 91 -7.75 -2.38 0.41
C VAL A 91 -9.19 -2.89 0.35
N GLY A 92 -9.55 -3.76 1.29
CA GLY A 92 -10.89 -4.31 1.41
C GLY A 92 -11.96 -3.24 1.63
N ALA A 93 -13.21 -3.58 1.38
CA ALA A 93 -14.34 -2.68 1.64
C ALA A 93 -14.51 -2.36 3.14
N ASP A 94 -13.93 -3.16 4.02
CA ASP A 94 -13.86 -2.95 5.48
C ASP A 94 -12.65 -2.10 5.91
N GLY A 95 -11.87 -1.59 4.96
CA GLY A 95 -10.68 -0.76 5.22
C GLY A 95 -9.45 -1.55 5.65
N LYS A 96 -9.49 -2.89 5.62
CA LYS A 96 -8.34 -3.74 6.00
C LYS A 96 -7.57 -4.19 4.78
N TRP A 97 -6.28 -4.46 4.98
CA TRP A 97 -5.40 -5.03 3.96
C TRP A 97 -4.41 -6.01 4.59
N SER A 98 -3.96 -6.97 3.79
CA SER A 98 -2.87 -7.90 4.11
C SER A 98 -2.09 -8.20 2.83
N LEU A 99 -0.76 -8.21 2.91
CA LEU A 99 0.13 -8.45 1.78
C LEU A 99 1.39 -9.18 2.24
N GLU A 100 1.57 -10.41 1.77
CA GLU A 100 2.87 -11.08 1.72
C GLU A 100 3.72 -10.39 0.65
N LEU A 101 4.94 -9.96 1.00
CA LEU A 101 5.79 -9.25 0.04
C LEU A 101 6.06 -10.13 -1.20
N PRO A 102 5.87 -9.64 -2.43
CA PRO A 102 6.09 -10.45 -3.63
C PRO A 102 7.58 -10.71 -3.90
N ALA A 103 8.47 -9.80 -3.50
CA ALA A 103 9.90 -9.94 -3.63
C ALA A 103 10.56 -10.15 -2.26
N ALA A 104 11.60 -10.99 -2.22
CA ALA A 104 12.39 -11.20 -1.02
C ALA A 104 13.20 -9.95 -0.66
N LEU A 105 13.22 -9.63 0.62
CA LEU A 105 14.15 -8.70 1.22
C LEU A 105 15.52 -9.39 1.39
N ALA A 106 16.58 -8.59 1.39
CA ALA A 106 17.90 -9.09 1.75
C ALA A 106 18.00 -9.22 3.28
N ASP A 107 19.04 -9.88 3.78
CA ASP A 107 19.31 -9.85 5.21
C ASP A 107 19.70 -8.43 5.65
N GLY A 108 19.19 -8.02 6.80
CA GLY A 108 19.40 -6.70 7.39
C GLY A 108 18.11 -6.01 7.85
N VAL A 109 18.27 -4.75 8.28
CA VAL A 109 17.16 -3.93 8.77
C VAL A 109 16.46 -3.25 7.61
N HIS A 110 15.16 -3.48 7.49
CA HIS A 110 14.28 -2.86 6.50
C HIS A 110 13.21 -2.01 7.20
N THR A 111 12.97 -0.79 6.74
CA THR A 111 11.90 0.07 7.27
C THR A 111 10.85 0.33 6.19
N LEU A 112 9.70 -0.30 6.35
CA LEU A 112 8.62 -0.28 5.38
C LEU A 112 7.59 0.78 5.74
N THR A 113 7.09 1.47 4.73
CA THR A 113 6.04 2.48 4.83
C THR A 113 4.94 2.17 3.82
N THR A 114 3.79 2.81 3.97
CA THR A 114 2.65 2.63 3.08
C THR A 114 2.08 3.96 2.61
N VAL A 115 1.56 3.96 1.39
CA VAL A 115 0.71 5.02 0.83
C VAL A 115 -0.49 4.37 0.17
N THR A 116 -1.61 5.08 0.11
CA THR A 116 -2.79 4.59 -0.61
C THR A 116 -3.30 5.64 -1.59
N THR A 117 -3.90 5.17 -2.68
CA THR A 117 -4.53 6.01 -3.70
C THR A 117 -6.00 5.61 -3.83
N ASP A 118 -6.90 6.59 -3.69
CA ASP A 118 -8.35 6.37 -3.80
C ASP A 118 -8.81 6.11 -5.24
N ALA A 119 -10.12 5.94 -5.43
CA ALA A 119 -10.71 5.69 -6.75
C ALA A 119 -10.67 6.92 -7.69
N ALA A 120 -10.56 8.13 -7.14
CA ALA A 120 -10.46 9.38 -7.88
C ALA A 120 -9.01 9.72 -8.28
N GLY A 121 -8.03 9.01 -7.72
CA GLY A 121 -6.61 9.20 -7.95
C GLY A 121 -5.90 10.06 -6.91
N ASN A 122 -6.57 10.48 -5.83
CA ASN A 122 -5.91 11.22 -4.76
C ASN A 122 -5.04 10.28 -3.93
N THR A 123 -3.83 10.72 -3.60
CA THR A 123 -2.85 9.91 -2.86
C THR A 123 -2.71 10.43 -1.44
N SER A 124 -2.66 9.51 -0.47
CA SER A 124 -2.48 9.82 0.94
C SER A 124 -1.09 10.38 1.27
N PRO A 125 -0.91 10.99 2.45
CA PRO A 125 0.40 11.08 3.07
C PRO A 125 1.01 9.68 3.33
N VAL A 126 2.32 9.63 3.56
CA VAL A 126 3.05 8.40 3.91
C VAL A 126 2.70 7.98 5.35
N SER A 127 2.55 6.68 5.59
CA SER A 127 2.33 6.11 6.92
C SER A 127 3.54 6.27 7.85
N ASN A 128 3.33 5.95 9.13
CA ASN A 128 4.45 5.60 10.02
C ASN A 128 5.18 4.35 9.49
N GLY A 129 6.48 4.25 9.80
CA GLY A 129 7.31 3.12 9.40
C GLY A 129 7.15 1.88 10.31
N TRP A 130 7.24 0.70 9.71
CA TRP A 130 7.38 -0.58 10.40
C TRP A 130 8.73 -1.21 10.02
N ALA A 131 9.59 -1.41 11.00
CA ALA A 131 10.88 -2.03 10.81
C ALA A 131 10.80 -3.56 11.00
N VAL A 132 11.55 -4.29 10.17
CA VAL A 132 11.85 -5.72 10.36
C VAL A 132 13.35 -5.93 10.18
N ASN A 133 13.92 -6.85 10.93
CA ASN A 133 15.31 -7.28 10.78
C ASN A 133 15.32 -8.70 10.20
N VAL A 134 15.66 -8.82 8.93
CA VAL A 134 15.65 -10.10 8.20
C VAL A 134 17.00 -10.80 8.40
N ASP A 135 16.95 -12.07 8.80
CA ASP A 135 18.09 -12.99 8.83
C ASP A 135 17.61 -14.36 8.34
N ALA A 136 17.53 -14.51 7.02
CA ALA A 136 17.03 -15.71 6.35
C ALA A 136 18.16 -16.65 5.88
N THR A 137 19.43 -16.26 6.08
CA THR A 137 20.59 -17.06 5.66
C THR A 137 20.98 -18.08 6.73
N ALA A 138 20.77 -19.36 6.43
CA ALA A 138 21.22 -20.43 7.32
C ALA A 138 22.76 -20.49 7.42
N PRO A 139 23.31 -20.84 8.59
CA PRO A 139 24.74 -21.04 8.74
C PRO A 139 25.23 -22.27 7.96
N ASN A 140 26.52 -22.30 7.63
CA ASN A 140 27.15 -23.46 7.03
C ASN A 140 27.11 -24.67 7.97
N ALA A 141 27.01 -25.87 7.40
CA ALA A 141 27.08 -27.11 8.18
C ALA A 141 28.44 -27.22 8.92
N PRO A 142 28.44 -27.65 10.19
CA PRO A 142 29.70 -27.86 10.92
C PRO A 142 30.50 -29.03 10.30
N VAL A 143 31.82 -28.92 10.29
CA VAL A 143 32.74 -29.96 9.84
C VAL A 143 33.57 -30.47 11.02
N ILE A 144 33.58 -31.78 11.26
CA ILE A 144 34.48 -32.43 12.22
C ILE A 144 35.72 -32.91 11.46
N SER A 145 36.84 -32.21 11.60
CA SER A 145 38.17 -32.72 11.25
C SER A 145 38.73 -33.43 12.48
N GLY A 146 38.89 -34.76 12.43
CA GLY A 146 39.11 -35.62 13.59
C GLY A 146 40.20 -35.19 14.59
N ALA A 147 40.11 -35.72 15.81
CA ALA A 147 41.12 -35.55 16.86
C ALA A 147 42.43 -36.24 16.44
N ALA A 148 43.54 -35.51 16.54
CA ALA A 148 44.89 -36.06 16.42
C ALA A 148 45.28 -36.83 17.69
#